data_AF-A0A2M4CKA8-F1
#
_entry.id   AF-A0A2M4CKA8-F1
#
_cell.length_a   1.000
_cell.length_b   1.000
_cell.length_c   1.000
_cell.angle_alpha   90.00
_cell.angle_beta   90.00
_cell.angle_gamma   90.00
#
_symmetry.space_group_name_H-M   'P 1'
#
loop_
_entity.id
_entity.type
_entity.pdbx_description
1 polymer ?
#
loop_
_entity_poly.entity_id
_entity_poly.type
_entity_poly.pdbx_seq_one_letter_code
_entity_poly.pdbx_strand_id
1 'polypeptide(L)'
;MCSVRYRGVHRCSATILNPSWLLTSAHCVQDCEPKLDTLSIVCGVRMYRTVATVVLHPAYIIRPTGGNDLALLMLRRALNFTSYVQPIPVPNSVLLPAGATPKAIIASYERVHSGAESVWWNPPVQTTEVQILPWYECQRRLGPALADYLDTSNICTDNPRARVDPGGPVMIATDLQPYNLVAIASWTVAPCDGRAVHILVSPHLDWILGAIAPLNYRSDKANAERDAD
;
A
#
# COMPACT_ATOMS: atom_id res chain seq x y z
N MET A 1 2.07 6.84 -6.37
CA MET A 1 2.72 5.75 -5.61
C MET A 1 4.21 6.00 -5.49
N CYS A 2 4.88 5.33 -4.57
CA CYS A 2 6.32 5.39 -4.35
C CYS A 2 6.89 3.98 -4.18
N SER A 3 8.16 3.80 -4.54
CA SER A 3 8.94 2.60 -4.25
C SER A 3 9.47 2.69 -2.83
N VAL A 4 9.17 1.68 -2.00
CA VAL A 4 9.82 1.41 -0.72
C VAL A 4 11.07 0.59 -0.99
N ARG A 5 12.22 1.06 -0.50
CA ARG A 5 13.53 0.43 -0.74
C ARG A 5 14.24 0.08 0.55
N TYR A 6 14.73 -1.15 0.61
CA TYR A 6 15.58 -1.61 1.69
C TYR A 6 17.02 -1.75 1.17
N ARG A 7 17.97 -1.07 1.83
CA ARG A 7 19.38 -0.99 1.42
C ARG A 7 19.55 -0.61 -0.06
N GLY A 8 18.74 0.32 -0.53
CA GLY A 8 18.74 0.82 -1.91
C GLY A 8 17.98 -0.04 -2.93
N VAL A 9 17.54 -1.25 -2.57
CA VAL A 9 16.84 -2.16 -3.46
C VAL A 9 15.33 -2.03 -3.30
N HIS A 10 14.59 -1.98 -4.40
CA HIS A 10 13.12 -2.03 -4.38
C HIS A 10 12.63 -3.27 -3.63
N ARG A 11 11.77 -3.06 -2.64
CA ARG A 11 11.18 -4.14 -1.83
C ARG A 11 9.67 -4.21 -2.01
N CYS A 12 9.00 -3.07 -1.96
CA CYS A 12 7.56 -2.95 -2.02
C CYS A 12 7.15 -1.59 -2.59
N SER A 13 5.85 -1.41 -2.76
CA SER A 13 5.23 -0.13 -3.06
C SER A 13 4.70 0.57 -1.81
N ALA A 14 4.43 1.87 -1.94
CA ALA A 14 3.69 2.66 -0.96
C ALA A 14 2.79 3.69 -1.66
N THR A 15 1.69 3.99 -1.02
CA THR A 15 0.66 4.90 -1.50
C THR A 15 0.76 6.24 -0.76
N ILE A 16 0.70 7.34 -1.51
CA ILE A 16 0.82 8.69 -0.94
C ILE A 16 -0.53 9.10 -0.37
N LEU A 17 -0.60 9.33 0.95
CA LEU A 17 -1.80 9.85 1.60
C LEU A 17 -1.77 11.38 1.66
N ASN A 18 -0.62 11.95 2.01
CA ASN A 18 -0.38 13.39 2.09
C ASN A 18 1.13 13.68 1.92
N PRO A 19 1.60 14.93 2.01
CA PRO A 19 3.01 15.24 1.78
C PRO A 19 4.00 14.48 2.69
N SER A 20 3.61 14.14 3.91
CA SER A 20 4.52 13.55 4.90
C SER A 20 4.23 12.08 5.20
N TRP A 21 3.09 11.55 4.77
CA TRP A 21 2.62 10.21 5.14
C TRP A 21 2.32 9.33 3.94
N LEU A 22 2.86 8.12 4.00
CA LEU A 22 2.59 7.05 3.05
C LEU A 22 1.93 5.86 3.76
N LEU A 23 1.12 5.11 3.03
CA LEU A 23 0.54 3.84 3.45
C LEU A 23 1.18 2.70 2.65
N THR A 24 1.57 1.62 3.32
CA THR A 24 2.17 0.42 2.71
C THR A 24 1.66 -0.82 3.46
N SER A 25 2.07 -2.03 3.05
CA SER A 25 1.82 -3.23 3.84
C SER A 25 2.84 -3.38 4.96
N ALA A 26 2.40 -3.91 6.11
CA ALA A 26 3.25 -4.03 7.28
C ALA A 26 4.43 -4.98 7.06
N HIS A 27 4.21 -6.10 6.37
CA HIS A 27 5.26 -7.09 6.13
C HIS A 27 6.45 -6.54 5.30
N CYS A 28 6.26 -5.43 4.58
CA CYS A 28 7.33 -4.77 3.83
C CYS A 28 8.37 -4.10 4.73
N VAL A 29 7.96 -3.69 5.93
CA VAL A 29 8.73 -2.82 6.83
C VAL A 29 8.84 -3.33 8.27
N GLN A 30 8.20 -4.45 8.59
CA GLN A 30 8.20 -5.07 9.93
C GLN A 30 9.59 -5.36 10.50
N ASP A 31 10.59 -5.61 9.64
CA ASP A 31 11.96 -5.96 10.00
C ASP A 31 12.93 -4.77 9.90
N CYS A 32 12.42 -3.58 9.59
CA CYS A 32 13.23 -2.38 9.36
C CYS A 32 13.53 -1.59 10.62
N GLU A 33 12.77 -1.78 11.71
CA GLU A 33 13.07 -1.15 12.99
C GLU A 33 14.14 -1.93 13.78
N PRO A 34 15.03 -1.23 14.52
CA PRO A 34 15.18 0.23 14.61
C PRO A 34 16.02 0.87 13.48
N LYS A 35 16.48 0.09 12.50
CA LYS A 35 17.43 0.48 11.45
C LYS A 35 16.77 1.21 10.27
N LEU A 36 16.12 2.34 10.55
CA LEU A 36 15.42 3.14 9.53
C LEU A 36 16.36 3.78 8.50
N ASP A 37 17.65 3.87 8.77
CA ASP A 37 18.70 4.30 7.83
C ASP A 37 18.80 3.38 6.61
N THR A 38 18.37 2.13 6.75
CA THR A 38 18.29 1.17 5.64
C THR A 38 17.04 1.35 4.77
N LEU A 39 16.07 2.16 5.20
CA LEU A 39 14.80 2.35 4.52
C LEU A 39 14.77 3.69 3.77
N SER A 40 14.44 3.64 2.49
CA SER A 40 14.29 4.84 1.66
C SER A 40 13.11 4.74 0.73
N ILE A 41 12.61 5.91 0.33
CA ILE A 41 11.44 6.06 -0.53
C ILE A 41 11.87 6.78 -1.80
N VAL A 42 11.43 6.26 -2.94
CA VAL A 42 11.56 6.91 -4.25
C VAL A 42 10.18 7.13 -4.84
N CYS A 43 9.76 8.38 -5.01
CA CYS A 43 8.51 8.75 -5.65
C CYS A 43 8.75 9.38 -7.03
N GLY A 44 7.86 9.11 -7.99
CA GLY A 44 7.99 9.62 -9.36
C GLY A 44 9.32 9.23 -10.00
N VAL A 45 9.91 10.13 -10.78
CA VAL A 45 11.14 9.83 -11.53
C VAL A 45 12.37 9.70 -10.62
N ARG A 46 12.57 10.62 -9.67
CA ARG A 46 13.78 10.68 -8.80
C ARG A 46 13.57 11.35 -7.44
N MET A 47 12.35 11.43 -6.90
CA MET A 47 12.15 12.08 -5.60
C MET A 47 12.54 11.13 -4.46
N TYR A 48 13.76 11.30 -3.94
CA TYR A 48 14.25 10.53 -2.81
C TYR A 48 13.80 11.12 -1.47
N ARG A 49 13.36 10.25 -0.55
CA ARG A 49 13.04 10.58 0.84
C ARG A 49 13.51 9.48 1.78
N THR A 50 13.81 9.87 3.01
CA THR A 50 14.12 8.96 4.12
C THR A 50 12.94 8.87 5.09
N VAL A 51 12.82 7.74 5.77
CA VAL A 51 11.74 7.50 6.74
C VAL A 51 12.16 7.99 8.13
N ALA A 52 11.24 8.69 8.79
CA ALA A 52 11.38 9.19 10.16
C ALA A 52 10.82 8.18 11.16
N THR A 53 9.67 7.58 10.82
CA THR A 53 8.91 6.69 11.69
C THR A 53 8.16 5.67 10.85
N VAL A 54 8.11 4.43 11.35
CA VAL A 54 7.25 3.37 10.86
C VAL A 54 6.19 3.12 11.93
N VAL A 55 4.92 3.05 11.54
CA VAL A 55 3.82 2.70 12.45
C VAL A 55 3.12 1.49 11.87
N LEU A 56 3.39 0.31 12.44
CA LEU A 56 2.66 -0.91 12.09
C LEU A 56 1.23 -0.83 12.63
N HIS A 57 0.27 -1.39 11.91
CA HIS A 57 -1.08 -1.55 12.44
C HIS A 57 -1.02 -2.39 13.72
N PRO A 58 -1.66 -1.97 14.83
CA PRO A 58 -1.51 -2.63 16.14
C PRO A 58 -2.03 -4.08 16.16
N ALA A 59 -2.99 -4.41 15.30
CA ALA A 59 -3.50 -5.76 15.11
C ALA A 59 -2.78 -6.56 14.01
N TYR A 60 -1.67 -6.04 13.46
CA TYR A 60 -0.87 -6.78 12.50
C TYR A 60 -0.20 -8.00 13.15
N ILE A 61 -0.35 -9.17 12.54
CA ILE A 61 0.29 -10.41 12.97
C ILE A 61 1.18 -10.89 11.82
N ILE A 62 2.46 -11.10 12.10
CA ILE A 62 3.50 -11.40 11.11
C ILE A 62 3.08 -12.53 10.18
N ARG A 63 2.58 -13.65 10.73
CA ARG A 63 1.89 -14.73 10.02
C ARG A 63 1.02 -15.51 11.00
N PRO A 64 -0.15 -16.02 10.56
CA PRO A 64 -0.84 -15.71 9.32
C PRO A 64 -1.52 -14.33 9.39
N THR A 65 -1.50 -13.55 8.30
CA THR A 65 -1.94 -12.15 8.29
C THR A 65 -3.46 -12.05 8.14
N GLY A 66 -4.14 -11.75 9.24
CA GLY A 66 -5.60 -11.76 9.40
C GLY A 66 -6.40 -10.62 8.74
N GLY A 67 -5.79 -9.79 7.90
CA GLY A 67 -6.43 -8.57 7.37
C GLY A 67 -5.72 -7.26 7.74
N ASN A 68 -4.94 -7.22 8.81
CA ASN A 68 -4.32 -5.98 9.30
C ASN A 68 -2.92 -5.69 8.74
N ASP A 69 -2.61 -6.15 7.53
CA ASP A 69 -1.29 -5.97 6.91
C ASP A 69 -1.09 -4.55 6.35
N LEU A 70 -1.04 -3.57 7.26
CA LEU A 70 -0.90 -2.15 6.96
C LEU A 70 0.17 -1.51 7.84
N ALA A 71 0.93 -0.59 7.27
CA ALA A 71 1.84 0.28 8.00
C ALA A 71 1.85 1.69 7.41
N LEU A 72 2.02 2.67 8.28
CA LEU A 72 2.24 4.05 7.91
C LEU A 72 3.74 4.37 7.94
N LEU A 73 4.18 5.15 6.97
CA LEU A 73 5.54 5.67 6.89
C LEU A 73 5.49 7.19 6.98
N MET A 74 6.08 7.75 8.04
CA MET A 74 6.32 9.18 8.15
C MET A 74 7.64 9.54 7.49
N LEU A 75 7.63 10.49 6.57
CA LEU A 75 8.83 10.96 5.89
C LEU A 75 9.55 12.01 6.74
N ARG A 76 10.89 11.99 6.75
CA ARG A 76 11.69 13.05 7.41
C ARG A 76 11.53 14.41 6.76
N ARG A 77 11.22 14.43 5.45
CA ARG A 77 10.95 15.65 4.68
C ARG A 77 9.73 15.41 3.80
N ALA A 78 8.80 16.36 3.81
CA ALA A 78 7.61 16.30 2.99
C ALA A 78 7.94 16.13 1.48
N LEU A 79 7.06 15.45 0.77
CA LEU A 79 7.04 15.37 -0.69
C LEU A 79 6.66 16.73 -1.25
N ASN A 80 7.28 17.07 -2.38
CA ASN A 80 6.81 18.18 -3.20
C ASN A 80 5.86 17.59 -4.23
N PHE A 81 4.60 18.02 -4.22
CA PHE A 81 3.65 17.52 -5.22
C PHE A 81 3.96 18.07 -6.61
N THR A 82 3.80 17.21 -7.60
CA THR A 82 4.09 17.46 -9.02
C THR A 82 3.06 16.73 -9.87
N SER A 83 3.06 16.88 -11.19
CA SER A 83 2.21 16.08 -12.07
C SER A 83 2.40 14.56 -11.93
N TYR A 84 3.54 14.10 -11.41
CA TYR A 84 3.86 12.67 -11.22
C TYR A 84 3.80 12.20 -9.76
N VAL A 85 3.68 13.12 -8.81
CA VAL A 85 3.69 12.85 -7.37
C VAL A 85 2.50 13.57 -6.76
N GLN A 86 1.43 12.82 -6.53
CA GLN A 86 0.17 13.31 -5.98
C GLN A 86 -0.34 12.33 -4.91
N PRO A 87 -1.06 12.84 -3.90
CA PRO A 87 -1.81 11.97 -3.00
C PRO A 87 -2.99 11.34 -3.74
N ILE A 88 -3.50 10.22 -3.20
CA ILE A 88 -4.73 9.60 -3.68
C ILE A 88 -5.85 9.86 -2.67
N PRO A 89 -7.08 10.21 -3.12
CA PRO A 89 -8.20 10.32 -2.20
C PRO A 89 -8.57 8.95 -1.64
N VAL A 90 -8.89 8.95 -0.35
CA VAL A 90 -9.37 7.77 0.38
C VAL A 90 -10.84 8.02 0.74
N PRO A 91 -11.78 7.27 0.16
CA PRO A 91 -13.18 7.41 0.49
C PRO A 91 -13.45 6.86 1.90
N ASN A 92 -14.36 7.51 2.62
CA ASN A 92 -14.77 7.09 3.98
C ASN A 92 -15.40 5.69 3.98
N SER A 93 -16.05 5.32 2.89
CA SER A 93 -16.60 3.99 2.66
C SER A 93 -16.49 3.63 1.20
N VAL A 94 -16.30 2.34 0.94
CA VAL A 94 -16.36 1.79 -0.41
C VAL A 94 -17.61 0.93 -0.48
N LEU A 95 -18.64 1.45 -1.14
CA LEU A 95 -19.82 0.65 -1.48
C LEU A 95 -19.51 -0.16 -2.73
N LEU A 96 -18.99 -1.36 -2.55
CA LEU A 96 -18.91 -2.33 -3.64
C LEU A 96 -20.34 -2.85 -3.91
N PRO A 97 -20.86 -2.76 -5.14
CA PRO A 97 -22.22 -3.21 -5.41
C PRO A 97 -22.36 -4.70 -5.08
N ALA A 98 -23.36 -5.04 -4.26
CA ALA A 98 -23.60 -6.42 -3.86
C ALA A 98 -23.86 -7.31 -5.09
N GLY A 99 -23.11 -8.42 -5.19
CA GLY A 99 -23.23 -9.35 -6.31
C GLY A 99 -22.57 -8.90 -7.63
N ALA A 100 -21.90 -7.74 -7.66
CA ALA A 100 -21.11 -7.31 -8.81
C ALA A 100 -19.63 -7.68 -8.65
N THR A 101 -18.92 -7.79 -9.79
CA THR A 101 -17.46 -7.86 -9.84
C THR A 101 -16.91 -6.54 -10.37
N PRO A 102 -16.87 -5.48 -9.54
CA PRO A 102 -16.45 -4.17 -10.01
C PRO A 102 -14.99 -4.21 -10.47
N LYS A 103 -14.71 -3.45 -11.53
CA LYS A 103 -13.36 -3.29 -12.04
C LYS A 103 -12.52 -2.49 -11.04
N ALA A 104 -11.29 -2.92 -10.84
CA ALA A 104 -10.28 -2.21 -10.10
C ALA A 104 -8.98 -2.11 -10.91
N ILE A 105 -8.18 -1.11 -10.60
CA ILE A 105 -6.86 -0.91 -11.17
C ILE A 105 -5.85 -1.11 -10.06
N ILE A 106 -4.91 -2.01 -10.28
CA ILE A 106 -3.76 -2.22 -9.41
C ILE A 106 -2.55 -1.58 -10.08
N ALA A 107 -1.76 -0.85 -9.31
CA ALA A 107 -0.56 -0.21 -9.81
C ALA A 107 0.69 -0.75 -9.09
N SER A 108 1.70 -1.14 -9.86
CA SER A 108 2.83 -1.97 -9.39
C SER A 108 4.13 -1.63 -10.14
N TYR A 109 5.28 -1.79 -9.49
CA TYR A 109 6.59 -1.75 -10.11
C TYR A 109 7.09 -3.13 -10.58
N GLU A 110 6.55 -4.23 -10.06
CA GLU A 110 6.80 -5.58 -10.58
C GLU A 110 6.37 -5.68 -12.06
N ARG A 111 7.31 -6.10 -12.93
CA ARG A 111 7.02 -6.39 -14.34
C ARG A 111 6.51 -7.82 -14.48
N VAL A 112 5.44 -7.98 -15.25
CA VAL A 112 4.89 -9.28 -15.66
C VAL A 112 5.92 -10.15 -16.41
N HIS A 113 6.93 -9.55 -17.08
CA HIS A 113 7.95 -10.26 -17.86
C HIS A 113 9.28 -9.48 -17.89
N SER A 114 10.34 -9.99 -17.27
CA SER A 114 11.71 -10.00 -17.82
C SER A 114 12.72 -10.45 -16.75
N GLY A 115 13.43 -11.55 -17.01
CA GLY A 115 14.65 -11.95 -16.27
C GLY A 115 15.84 -11.02 -16.50
N ALA A 116 15.62 -9.70 -16.41
CA ALA A 116 16.65 -8.68 -16.54
C ALA A 116 16.98 -8.12 -15.16
N GLU A 117 18.13 -8.52 -14.62
CA GLU A 117 18.67 -8.11 -13.33
C GLU A 117 19.02 -6.60 -13.26
N SER A 118 18.84 -5.83 -14.32
CA SER A 118 19.25 -4.41 -14.40
C SER A 118 18.12 -3.39 -14.14
N VAL A 119 16.89 -3.84 -13.85
CA VAL A 119 15.71 -2.95 -13.71
C VAL A 119 15.38 -2.60 -12.25
N TRP A 120 16.01 -3.24 -11.25
CA TRP A 120 15.72 -3.06 -9.81
C TRP A 120 15.91 -1.64 -9.26
N TRP A 121 16.57 -0.76 -10.02
CA TRP A 121 16.93 0.58 -9.56
C TRP A 121 15.89 1.66 -9.89
N ASN A 122 15.00 1.47 -10.88
CA ASN A 122 13.85 2.35 -11.13
C ASN A 122 12.88 1.73 -12.15
N PRO A 123 12.19 0.62 -11.84
CA PRO A 123 11.21 0.04 -12.74
C PRO A 123 10.12 1.07 -13.12
N PRO A 124 9.66 1.11 -14.38
CA PRO A 124 8.50 1.90 -14.73
C PRO A 124 7.26 1.29 -14.07
N VAL A 125 6.40 2.14 -13.51
CA VAL A 125 5.09 1.74 -12.98
C VAL A 125 4.26 1.10 -14.10
N GLN A 126 3.60 -0.01 -13.79
CA GLN A 126 2.59 -0.66 -14.62
C GLN A 126 1.24 -0.65 -13.91
N THR A 127 0.17 -0.61 -14.69
CA THR A 127 -1.20 -0.72 -14.19
C THR A 127 -1.88 -1.94 -14.80
N THR A 128 -2.57 -2.70 -13.95
CA THR A 128 -3.33 -3.89 -14.37
C THR A 128 -4.79 -3.69 -13.98
N GLU A 129 -5.68 -3.85 -14.95
CA GLU A 129 -7.12 -3.93 -14.70
C GLU A 129 -7.46 -5.34 -14.21
N VAL A 130 -8.17 -5.41 -13.10
CA VAL A 130 -8.63 -6.65 -12.44
C VAL A 130 -10.10 -6.50 -12.03
N GLN A 131 -10.73 -7.60 -11.65
CA GLN A 131 -12.05 -7.59 -11.04
C GLN A 131 -11.95 -7.89 -9.55
N ILE A 132 -12.67 -7.12 -8.74
CA ILE A 132 -12.87 -7.47 -7.34
C ILE A 132 -13.81 -8.67 -7.28
N LEU A 133 -13.37 -9.71 -6.59
CA LEU A 133 -14.11 -10.96 -6.45
C LEU A 133 -15.16 -10.85 -5.34
N PRO A 134 -16.34 -11.46 -5.53
CA PRO A 134 -17.28 -11.67 -4.44
C PRO A 134 -16.63 -12.52 -3.35
N TRP A 135 -17.03 -12.32 -2.10
CA TRP A 135 -16.43 -13.00 -0.95
C TRP A 135 -16.40 -14.53 -1.10
N TYR A 136 -17.51 -15.14 -1.52
CA TYR A 136 -17.60 -16.59 -1.72
C TYR A 136 -16.56 -17.10 -2.73
N GLU A 137 -16.33 -16.34 -3.80
CA GLU A 137 -15.41 -16.71 -4.87
C GLU A 137 -13.97 -16.53 -4.40
N CYS A 138 -13.69 -15.50 -3.59
CA CYS A 138 -12.41 -15.37 -2.94
C CYS A 138 -12.08 -16.58 -2.06
N GLN A 139 -12.98 -16.94 -1.14
CA GLN A 139 -12.80 -18.09 -0.25
C GLN A 139 -12.63 -19.39 -1.04
N ARG A 140 -13.45 -19.57 -2.09
CA ARG A 140 -13.39 -20.75 -2.97
C ARG A 140 -12.03 -20.86 -3.67
N ARG A 141 -11.47 -19.76 -4.16
CA ARG A 141 -10.16 -19.75 -4.82
C ARG A 141 -9.02 -19.99 -3.83
N LEU A 142 -9.06 -19.38 -2.66
CA LEU A 142 -8.01 -19.55 -1.64
C LEU A 142 -8.02 -20.93 -1.00
N GLY A 143 -9.18 -21.58 -0.93
CA GLY A 143 -9.38 -22.80 -0.18
C GLY A 143 -9.47 -22.56 1.33
N PRO A 144 -9.99 -23.54 2.09
CA PRO A 144 -10.34 -23.36 3.51
C PRO A 144 -9.15 -22.92 4.38
N ALA A 145 -7.98 -23.52 4.18
CA ALA A 145 -6.81 -23.25 5.00
C ALA A 145 -6.30 -21.79 4.95
N LEU A 146 -6.52 -21.08 3.84
CA LEU A 146 -6.14 -19.67 3.71
C LEU A 146 -7.33 -18.74 3.94
N ALA A 147 -8.54 -19.18 3.58
CA ALA A 147 -9.76 -18.42 3.79
C ALA A 147 -10.06 -18.16 5.27
N ASP A 148 -9.66 -19.07 6.17
CA ASP A 148 -9.82 -18.93 7.63
C ASP A 148 -9.03 -17.75 8.22
N TYR A 149 -8.04 -17.22 7.49
CA TYR A 149 -7.28 -16.04 7.89
C TYR A 149 -7.85 -14.75 7.31
N LEU A 150 -8.91 -14.80 6.51
CA LEU A 150 -9.52 -13.59 6.00
C LEU A 150 -10.62 -13.10 6.93
N ASP A 151 -10.69 -11.80 7.10
CA ASP A 151 -11.81 -11.13 7.77
C ASP A 151 -12.46 -10.07 6.84
N THR A 152 -13.43 -9.33 7.36
CA THR A 152 -14.17 -8.32 6.59
C THR A 152 -13.32 -7.12 6.15
N SER A 153 -12.08 -7.01 6.59
CA SER A 153 -11.11 -6.03 6.10
C SER A 153 -10.38 -6.50 4.84
N ASN A 154 -10.57 -7.74 4.39
CA ASN A 154 -9.97 -8.26 3.18
C ASN A 154 -10.86 -8.11 1.95
N ILE A 155 -10.23 -7.87 0.80
CA ILE A 155 -10.83 -8.10 -0.52
C ILE A 155 -9.87 -8.87 -1.41
N CYS A 156 -10.43 -9.50 -2.44
CA CYS A 156 -9.65 -10.31 -3.36
C CYS A 156 -9.91 -9.88 -4.79
N THR A 157 -8.92 -10.09 -5.65
CA THR A 157 -9.06 -9.79 -7.07
C THR A 157 -8.72 -11.00 -7.92
N ASP A 158 -9.36 -11.11 -9.07
CA ASP A 158 -9.17 -12.20 -10.04
C ASP A 158 -7.79 -12.21 -10.72
N ASN A 159 -6.92 -11.25 -10.38
CA ASN A 159 -5.60 -10.97 -10.90
C ASN A 159 -4.98 -12.15 -11.68
N PRO A 160 -5.21 -12.22 -13.00
CA PRO A 160 -4.99 -13.42 -13.77
C PRO A 160 -3.55 -13.58 -14.27
N ARG A 161 -2.66 -12.59 -14.03
CA ARG A 161 -1.41 -12.50 -14.80
C ARG A 161 -0.13 -12.15 -14.03
N ALA A 162 -0.15 -11.72 -12.77
CA ALA A 162 1.11 -11.36 -12.10
C ALA A 162 1.06 -11.35 -10.56
N ARG A 163 2.24 -11.45 -9.95
CA ARG A 163 2.46 -10.90 -8.61
C ARG A 163 2.26 -9.39 -8.66
N VAL A 164 1.76 -8.84 -7.56
CA VAL A 164 1.54 -7.41 -7.38
C VAL A 164 2.47 -6.98 -6.28
N ASP A 165 3.16 -5.84 -6.47
CA ASP A 165 3.93 -5.20 -5.40
C ASP A 165 3.06 -5.03 -4.15
N PRO A 166 3.45 -5.67 -3.04
CA PRO A 166 2.79 -5.37 -1.79
C PRO A 166 2.95 -3.90 -1.41
N GLY A 167 1.98 -3.35 -0.70
CA GLY A 167 1.91 -1.93 -0.35
C GLY A 167 1.43 -1.02 -1.48
N GLY A 168 1.24 -1.56 -2.69
CA GLY A 168 0.71 -0.84 -3.85
C GLY A 168 -0.79 -0.51 -3.72
N PRO A 169 -1.28 0.55 -4.39
CA PRO A 169 -2.68 0.92 -4.34
C PRO A 169 -3.55 0.01 -5.22
N VAL A 170 -4.69 -0.40 -4.67
CA VAL A 170 -5.83 -0.97 -5.40
C VAL A 170 -6.88 0.12 -5.50
N MET A 171 -7.24 0.50 -6.72
CA MET A 171 -8.01 1.72 -6.99
C MET A 171 -9.29 1.41 -7.77
N ILE A 172 -10.34 2.19 -7.52
CA ILE A 172 -11.55 2.20 -8.35
C ILE A 172 -11.77 3.59 -8.95
N ALA A 173 -12.37 3.60 -10.13
CA ALA A 173 -12.89 4.82 -10.73
C ALA A 173 -14.31 5.09 -10.22
N THR A 174 -14.63 6.36 -9.99
CA THR A 174 -15.98 6.86 -9.77
C THR A 174 -16.29 7.93 -10.80
N ASP A 175 -17.55 8.33 -10.92
CA ASP A 175 -17.96 9.43 -11.82
C ASP A 175 -17.26 10.76 -11.49
N LEU A 176 -16.80 10.92 -10.24
CA LEU A 176 -16.16 12.14 -9.75
C LEU A 176 -14.64 12.11 -9.85
N GLN A 177 -14.01 10.93 -9.74
CA GLN A 177 -12.56 10.80 -9.68
C GLN A 177 -12.09 9.49 -10.32
N PRO A 178 -11.10 9.53 -11.23
CA PRO A 178 -10.64 8.33 -11.95
C PRO A 178 -9.90 7.33 -11.05
N TYR A 179 -9.38 7.78 -9.90
CA TYR A 179 -8.63 6.94 -8.97
C TYR A 179 -8.98 7.26 -7.52
N ASN A 180 -9.62 6.32 -6.84
CA ASN A 180 -9.90 6.36 -5.40
C ASN A 180 -9.29 5.12 -4.77
N LEU A 181 -8.58 5.29 -3.65
CA LEU A 181 -7.93 4.18 -2.96
C LEU A 181 -8.97 3.32 -2.24
N VAL A 182 -9.05 2.04 -2.59
CA VAL A 182 -9.96 1.08 -1.93
C VAL A 182 -9.21 0.16 -1.00
N ALA A 183 -8.08 -0.36 -1.46
CA ALA A 183 -7.29 -1.32 -0.70
C ALA A 183 -5.79 -1.15 -0.95
N ILE A 184 -4.99 -1.76 -0.08
CA ILE A 184 -3.54 -1.89 -0.23
C ILE A 184 -3.22 -3.34 -0.57
N ALA A 185 -2.41 -3.54 -1.60
CA ALA A 185 -1.97 -4.87 -2.01
C ALA A 185 -1.16 -5.53 -0.89
N SER A 186 -1.50 -6.78 -0.58
CA SER A 186 -0.91 -7.48 0.56
C SER A 186 -0.17 -8.74 0.10
N TRP A 187 -0.87 -9.80 -0.30
CA TRP A 187 -0.20 -11.04 -0.69
C TRP A 187 -0.92 -11.77 -1.83
N THR A 188 -0.16 -12.62 -2.50
CA THR A 188 -0.64 -13.47 -3.60
C THR A 188 -0.20 -14.91 -3.37
N VAL A 189 -1.03 -15.88 -3.72
CA VAL A 189 -0.66 -17.30 -3.70
C VAL A 189 -0.17 -17.74 -5.07
N ALA A 190 0.89 -18.55 -5.13
CA ALA A 190 1.38 -19.13 -6.37
C ALA A 190 0.66 -20.46 -6.69
N PRO A 191 0.39 -20.79 -7.97
CA PRO A 191 0.53 -19.93 -9.15
C PRO A 191 -0.42 -18.72 -9.10
N CYS A 192 -0.03 -17.59 -9.72
CA CYS A 192 -0.80 -16.34 -9.74
C CYS A 192 -2.05 -16.48 -10.64
N ASP A 193 -3.10 -17.10 -10.11
CA ASP A 193 -4.33 -17.52 -10.78
C ASP A 193 -5.57 -16.78 -10.21
N GLY A 194 -5.40 -15.53 -9.81
CA GLY A 194 -6.46 -14.74 -9.18
C GLY A 194 -6.67 -15.01 -7.70
N ARG A 195 -5.64 -15.50 -7.01
CA ARG A 195 -5.54 -15.59 -5.54
C ARG A 195 -4.70 -14.43 -5.00
N ALA A 196 -5.18 -13.21 -5.24
CA ALA A 196 -4.57 -11.98 -4.72
C ALA A 196 -5.48 -11.38 -3.65
N VAL A 197 -4.92 -11.15 -2.46
CA VAL A 197 -5.59 -10.59 -1.29
C VAL A 197 -5.03 -9.21 -0.99
N HIS A 198 -5.94 -8.29 -0.72
CA HIS A 198 -5.66 -6.89 -0.43
C HIS A 198 -6.39 -6.48 0.84
N ILE A 199 -5.89 -5.46 1.51
CA ILE A 199 -6.48 -4.92 2.74
C ILE A 199 -7.28 -3.67 2.42
N LEU A 200 -8.58 -3.68 2.66
CA LEU A 200 -9.44 -2.50 2.55
C LEU A 200 -8.89 -1.37 3.41
N VAL A 201 -8.94 -0.13 2.91
CA VAL A 201 -8.46 1.03 3.68
C VAL A 201 -9.55 1.58 4.61
N SER A 202 -10.81 1.56 4.17
CA SER A 202 -11.91 2.21 4.92
C SER A 202 -12.09 1.70 6.36
N PRO A 203 -11.97 0.40 6.67
CA PRO A 203 -12.11 -0.08 8.05
C PRO A 203 -10.99 0.40 9.00
N HIS A 204 -9.88 0.91 8.45
CA HIS A 204 -8.71 1.33 9.22
C HIS A 204 -8.54 2.84 9.26
N LEU A 205 -9.52 3.62 8.75
CA LEU A 205 -9.43 5.09 8.72
C LEU A 205 -9.24 5.69 10.11
N ASP A 206 -9.93 5.17 11.12
CA ASP A 206 -9.78 5.65 12.51
C ASP A 206 -8.35 5.47 13.01
N TRP A 207 -7.72 4.33 12.73
CA TRP A 207 -6.31 4.09 13.05
C TRP A 207 -5.39 5.00 12.23
N ILE A 208 -5.64 5.14 10.92
CA ILE A 208 -4.81 5.98 10.04
C ILE A 208 -4.81 7.43 10.52
N LEU A 209 -5.99 7.99 10.75
CA LEU A 209 -6.16 9.38 11.19
C LEU A 209 -5.63 9.56 12.62
N GLY A 210 -5.90 8.62 13.51
CA GLY A 210 -5.43 8.62 14.90
C GLY A 210 -3.91 8.52 15.03
N ALA A 211 -3.23 7.84 14.11
CA ALA A 211 -1.77 7.79 14.07
C ALA A 211 -1.15 9.07 13.49
N ILE A 212 -1.74 9.63 12.43
CA ILE A 212 -1.19 10.80 11.72
C ILE A 212 -1.29 12.08 12.54
N ALA A 213 -2.45 12.37 13.15
CA ALA A 213 -2.70 13.67 13.78
C ALA A 213 -1.75 14.01 14.95
N PRO A 214 -1.52 13.12 15.94
CA PRO A 214 -0.63 13.41 17.06
C PRO A 214 0.84 13.52 16.65
N LEU A 215 1.27 12.76 15.65
CA LEU A 215 2.65 12.73 15.19
C LEU A 215 2.99 13.97 14.35
N ASN A 216 2.04 14.49 13.58
CA ASN A 216 2.17 15.81 12.94
C ASN A 216 2.36 16.90 14.01
N TYR A 217 1.51 16.95 15.04
CA TYR A 217 1.62 17.93 16.12
C TYR A 217 3.01 17.93 16.80
N ARG A 218 3.53 16.73 17.11
CA ARG A 218 4.88 16.60 17.71
C ARG A 218 5.98 17.06 16.75
N SER A 219 5.88 16.71 15.47
CA SER A 219 6.84 17.12 14.45
C SER A 219 6.86 18.64 14.26
N ASP A 220 5.68 19.26 14.17
CA ASP A 220 5.55 20.70 13.97
C ASP A 220 6.11 21.47 15.16
N LYS A 221 5.85 21.00 16.38
CA LYS A 221 6.42 21.59 17.60
C LYS A 221 7.95 21.49 17.62
N ALA A 222 8.52 20.33 17.28
CA ALA A 222 9.98 20.14 17.24
C ALA A 222 10.67 20.93 16.13
N ASN A 223 9.97 21.26 15.03
CA ASN A 223 10.49 22.15 14.00
C ASN A 223 10.46 23.61 14.44
N ALA A 224 9.34 24.06 15.03
CA ALA A 224 9.23 25.42 15.56
C ALA A 224 10.27 25.74 16.64
N GLU A 225 10.63 24.77 17.48
CA GLU A 225 11.69 24.91 18.49
C GLU A 225 13.10 25.00 17.86
N ARG A 226 13.34 24.40 16.69
CA ARG A 226 14.63 24.46 15.98
C ARG A 226 14.83 25.70 15.14
N ASP A 227 13.74 26.30 14.65
CA ASP A 227 13.78 27.54 13.86
C ASP A 227 13.83 28.80 14.73
N ALA A 228 13.76 28.65 16.06
CA ALA A 228 13.79 29.72 17.05
C ALA A 228 15.19 29.99 17.65
N ASP A 229 16.18 29.15 17.32
CA ASP A 229 17.60 29.26 17.70
C ASP A 229 18.47 29.69 16.50
#